data_AF-A0A7J9K1J2-F1
#
_entry.id   AF-A0A7J9K1J2-F1
#
_cell.length_a   1.000
_cell.length_b   1.000
_cell.length_c   1.000
_cell.angle_alpha   90.00
_cell.angle_beta   90.00
_cell.angle_gamma   90.00
#
_symmetry.space_group_name_H-M   'P 1'
#
loop_
_entity.id
_entity.type
_entity.pdbx_description
1 polymer ?
#
loop_
_entity_poly.entity_id
_entity_poly.type
_entity_poly.pdbx_seq_one_letter_code
_entity_poly.pdbx_strand_id
1 'polypeptide(L)'
;MRIEQIIKVSYCWAKQHSSIHSEALVMGTQQTSGSAESGVIYDEKRTWVLGYNRFLGKCSVIVAELWSILDGKLILQKQGYDKVIIQFDNLEIVIAISDRKLEGSTSNLIKRIQQILAKEEKWLLRYVPNEDNKFVYALAKMAPSNDEEVLMFDETPIEIQGIL
;
A
#
# COMPACT_ATOMS: atom_id res chain seq x y z
N MET A 1 -15.98 21.00 4.70
CA MET A 1 -16.29 19.58 4.41
C MET A 1 -15.39 18.75 5.32
N ARG A 2 -15.94 18.04 6.33
CA ARG A 2 -15.12 17.13 7.14
C ARG A 2 -14.81 15.90 6.29
N ILE A 3 -13.53 15.58 6.17
CA ILE A 3 -13.04 14.41 5.46
C ILE A 3 -13.03 13.28 6.48
N GLU A 4 -13.62 12.14 6.12
CA GLU A 4 -14.00 11.12 7.10
C GLU A 4 -12.94 10.01 7.22
N GLN A 5 -12.12 9.78 6.18
CA GLN A 5 -11.13 8.69 6.16
C GLN A 5 -9.78 9.13 5.60
N ILE A 6 -8.71 8.62 6.23
CA ILE A 6 -7.32 8.81 5.82
C ILE A 6 -6.74 7.44 5.49
N ILE A 7 -6.35 7.24 4.23
CA ILE A 7 -5.50 6.11 3.89
C ILE A 7 -4.05 6.55 3.90
N LYS A 8 -3.24 5.78 4.60
CA LYS A 8 -1.79 5.74 4.41
C LYS A 8 -1.46 4.49 3.62
N VAL A 9 -0.81 4.64 2.47
CA VAL A 9 -0.32 3.49 1.69
C VAL A 9 1.20 3.55 1.61
N SER A 10 1.83 2.38 1.56
CA SER A 10 3.28 2.23 1.47
C SER A 10 3.59 0.81 0.97
N TYR A 11 4.83 0.60 0.56
CA TYR A 11 5.29 -0.67 0.03
C TYR A 11 6.52 -1.16 0.80
N CYS A 12 6.84 -2.45 0.67
CA CYS A 12 8.08 -2.99 1.20
C CYS A 12 8.72 -3.95 0.18
N TRP A 13 10.04 -3.86 0.04
CA TRP A 13 10.83 -4.96 -0.52
C TRP A 13 10.93 -6.08 0.51
N ALA A 14 10.44 -7.27 0.17
CA ALA A 14 10.80 -8.46 0.95
C ALA A 14 12.27 -8.82 0.66
N LYS A 15 13.21 -8.14 1.33
CA LYS A 15 14.60 -8.60 1.42
C LYS A 15 14.68 -9.68 2.48
N GLN A 16 15.26 -10.83 2.12
CA GLN A 16 15.67 -11.89 3.04
C GLN A 16 16.28 -11.28 4.31
N HIS A 17 15.82 -11.74 5.47
CA HIS A 17 16.59 -11.61 6.70
C HIS A 17 17.84 -12.50 6.55
N SER A 18 18.94 -11.95 6.04
CA SER A 18 20.25 -12.60 6.11
C SER A 18 20.93 -12.19 7.40
N SER A 19 20.81 -13.02 8.43
CA SER A 19 21.70 -13.24 9.60
C SER A 19 20.90 -14.20 10.49
N ILE A 20 21.28 -15.43 10.82
CA ILE A 20 22.55 -15.90 11.40
C ILE A 20 22.65 -17.44 11.20
N HIS A 21 23.88 -17.96 11.28
CA HIS A 21 24.32 -19.36 11.11
C HIS A 21 23.50 -20.51 11.75
N SER A 22 23.74 -21.69 11.15
CA SER A 22 23.63 -23.08 11.64
C SER A 22 22.38 -23.90 11.30
N GLU A 23 22.60 -24.84 10.37
CA GLU A 23 22.08 -26.21 10.25
C GLU A 23 20.64 -26.50 10.75
N ALA A 24 19.70 -26.64 9.81
CA ALA A 24 18.87 -27.85 9.69
C ALA A 24 18.06 -27.82 8.39
N LEU A 25 18.32 -28.80 7.53
CA LEU A 25 17.50 -29.23 6.40
C LEU A 25 16.09 -29.59 6.90
N VAL A 26 15.00 -29.14 6.25
CA VAL A 26 13.80 -29.95 5.88
C VAL A 26 12.86 -29.09 5.02
N MET A 27 12.63 -29.59 3.80
CA MET A 27 11.61 -29.24 2.79
C MET A 27 11.62 -27.83 2.17
N GLY A 28 12.09 -27.79 0.92
CA GLY A 28 12.20 -26.60 0.10
C GLY A 28 10.85 -25.96 -0.23
N THR A 29 10.62 -24.78 0.32
CA THR A 29 9.88 -23.73 -0.37
C THR A 29 10.92 -22.86 -1.09
N GLN A 30 10.91 -22.83 -2.43
CA GLN A 30 11.63 -21.80 -3.17
C GLN A 30 11.04 -20.44 -2.78
N GLN A 31 11.70 -19.75 -1.84
CA GLN A 31 11.34 -18.39 -1.47
C GLN A 31 11.76 -17.48 -2.61
N THR A 32 10.79 -16.97 -3.36
CA THR A 32 11.00 -16.02 -4.45
C THR A 32 11.16 -14.62 -3.85
N SER A 33 12.23 -13.92 -4.23
CA SER A 33 12.39 -12.50 -3.96
C SER A 33 11.27 -11.74 -4.69
N GLY A 34 10.49 -10.95 -3.96
CA GLY A 34 9.39 -10.17 -4.54
C GLY A 34 9.08 -8.90 -3.74
N SER A 35 8.25 -8.08 -4.36
CA SER A 35 7.73 -6.83 -3.83
C SER A 35 6.37 -7.10 -3.20
N ALA A 36 6.07 -6.41 -2.12
CA ALA A 36 4.75 -6.41 -1.51
C ALA A 36 4.27 -4.99 -1.31
N GLU A 37 2.97 -4.82 -1.37
CA GLU A 37 2.28 -3.59 -1.04
C GLU A 37 1.50 -3.73 0.27
N SER A 38 1.10 -2.58 0.80
CA SER A 38 0.14 -2.52 1.88
C SER A 38 -0.47 -1.14 2.02
N GLY A 39 -1.56 -1.07 2.78
CA GLY A 39 -2.09 0.20 3.24
C GLY A 39 -2.86 0.02 4.53
N VAL A 40 -3.05 1.15 5.21
CA VAL A 40 -3.85 1.26 6.42
C VAL A 40 -4.82 2.41 6.27
N ILE A 41 -6.07 2.13 6.60
CA ILE A 41 -7.18 3.04 6.61
C ILE A 41 -7.44 3.43 8.05
N TYR A 42 -7.42 4.72 8.30
CA TYR A 42 -7.75 5.32 9.58
C TYR A 42 -8.98 6.21 9.45
N ASP A 43 -9.81 6.24 10.49
CA ASP A 43 -10.88 7.22 10.61
C ASP A 43 -10.34 8.63 10.90
N GLU A 44 -11.24 9.60 10.96
CA GLU A 44 -10.95 10.99 11.33
C GLU A 44 -10.30 11.16 12.72
N LYS A 45 -10.43 10.18 13.62
CA LYS A 45 -9.82 10.15 14.95
C LYS A 45 -8.48 9.40 14.97
N ARG A 46 -7.99 8.97 13.80
CA ARG A 46 -6.78 8.14 13.63
C ARG A 46 -6.91 6.76 14.26
N THR A 47 -8.12 6.24 14.38
CA THR A 47 -8.39 4.86 14.80
C THR A 47 -8.24 3.94 13.60
N TRP A 48 -7.60 2.78 13.78
CA TRP A 48 -7.53 1.75 12.74
C TRP A 48 -8.95 1.35 12.32
N VAL A 49 -9.23 1.43 11.02
CA VAL A 49 -10.46 0.94 10.41
C VAL A 49 -10.19 -0.37 9.67
N LEU A 50 -9.10 -0.42 8.91
CA LEU A 50 -8.77 -1.54 8.05
C LEU A 50 -7.32 -1.49 7.62
N GLY A 51 -6.63 -2.62 7.61
CA GLY A 51 -5.36 -2.80 6.91
C GLY A 51 -5.51 -3.72 5.72
N TYR A 52 -4.60 -3.62 4.78
CA TYR A 52 -4.46 -4.61 3.73
C TYR A 52 -3.00 -4.80 3.34
N ASN A 53 -2.67 -5.99 2.85
CA ASN A 53 -1.41 -6.25 2.17
C ASN A 53 -1.62 -7.19 0.99
N ARG A 54 -0.64 -7.20 0.09
CA ARG A 54 -0.65 -8.06 -1.08
C ARG A 54 0.78 -8.29 -1.56
N PHE A 55 1.10 -9.52 -1.90
CA PHE A 55 2.34 -9.82 -2.60
C PHE A 55 2.17 -9.56 -4.10
N LEU A 56 3.16 -8.91 -4.72
CA LEU A 56 3.10 -8.47 -6.12
C LEU A 56 4.12 -9.19 -7.01
N GLY A 57 4.80 -10.22 -6.48
CA GLY A 57 5.88 -10.89 -7.20
C GLY A 57 7.02 -9.92 -7.54
N LYS A 58 7.67 -10.10 -8.68
CA LYS A 58 8.80 -9.24 -9.10
C LYS A 58 8.26 -8.00 -9.82
N CYS A 59 8.33 -6.84 -9.18
CA CYS A 59 8.03 -5.57 -9.81
C CYS A 59 8.95 -4.44 -9.30
N SER A 60 9.00 -3.32 -10.03
CA SER A 60 9.74 -2.15 -9.57
C SER A 60 9.04 -1.48 -8.39
N VAL A 61 9.81 -0.72 -7.61
CA VAL A 61 9.31 0.12 -6.51
C VAL A 61 8.08 0.93 -6.93
N ILE A 62 8.21 1.68 -8.03
CA ILE A 62 7.15 2.55 -8.53
C ILE A 62 5.89 1.76 -8.89
N VAL A 63 6.03 0.55 -9.42
CA VAL A 63 4.88 -0.31 -9.75
C VAL A 63 4.18 -0.78 -8.48
N ALA A 64 4.93 -1.23 -7.47
CA ALA A 64 4.35 -1.65 -6.19
C ALA A 64 3.59 -0.52 -5.48
N GLU A 65 4.17 0.67 -5.49
CA GLU A 65 3.58 1.89 -4.96
C GLU A 65 2.27 2.29 -5.65
N LEU A 66 2.25 2.22 -6.99
CA LEU A 66 1.04 2.51 -7.76
C LEU A 66 -0.06 1.47 -7.52
N TRP A 67 0.30 0.19 -7.39
CA TRP A 67 -0.65 -0.85 -6.97
C TRP A 67 -1.24 -0.52 -5.60
N SER A 68 -0.41 -0.05 -4.65
CA SER A 68 -0.86 0.23 -3.27
C SER A 68 -1.97 1.27 -3.28
N ILE A 69 -1.86 2.28 -4.14
CA ILE A 69 -2.88 3.32 -4.32
C ILE A 69 -4.14 2.75 -4.98
N LEU A 70 -3.98 1.90 -6.02
CA LEU A 70 -5.10 1.32 -6.74
C LEU A 70 -5.93 0.38 -5.84
N ASP A 71 -5.29 -0.57 -5.18
CA ASP A 71 -5.95 -1.55 -4.33
C ASP A 71 -6.61 -0.84 -3.13
N GLY A 72 -5.90 0.09 -2.48
CA GLY A 72 -6.47 0.93 -1.41
C GLY A 72 -7.71 1.71 -1.84
N LYS A 73 -7.70 2.27 -3.06
CA LYS A 73 -8.86 2.99 -3.59
C LYS A 73 -10.04 2.05 -3.90
N LEU A 74 -9.79 0.89 -4.51
CA LEU A 74 -10.84 -0.09 -4.80
C LEU A 74 -11.46 -0.66 -3.51
N ILE A 75 -10.65 -0.89 -2.48
CA ILE A 75 -11.10 -1.30 -1.16
C ILE A 75 -12.07 -0.27 -0.57
N LEU A 76 -11.71 1.02 -0.57
CA LEU A 76 -12.60 2.07 -0.05
C LEU A 76 -13.94 2.13 -0.78
N GLN A 77 -13.90 2.04 -2.11
CA GLN A 77 -15.13 2.03 -2.91
C GLN A 77 -16.03 0.85 -2.50
N LYS A 78 -15.44 -0.34 -2.33
CA LYS A 78 -16.17 -1.54 -1.89
C LYS A 78 -16.75 -1.40 -0.49
N GLN A 79 -16.05 -0.70 0.41
CA GLN A 79 -16.52 -0.41 1.77
C GLN A 79 -17.50 0.78 1.85
N GLY A 80 -17.80 1.44 0.73
CA GLY A 80 -18.74 2.57 0.68
C GLY A 80 -18.17 3.91 1.12
N TYR A 81 -16.84 4.04 1.23
CA TYR A 81 -16.18 5.29 1.55
C TYR A 81 -15.94 6.15 0.30
N ASP A 82 -16.56 7.33 0.26
CA ASP A 82 -16.51 8.29 -0.85
C ASP A 82 -15.61 9.51 -0.59
N LYS A 83 -15.25 9.77 0.68
CA LYS A 83 -14.41 10.90 1.13
C LYS A 83 -13.08 10.46 1.69
N VAL A 84 -12.00 10.69 0.94
CA VAL A 84 -10.72 10.04 1.22
C VAL A 84 -9.54 11.00 1.11
N ILE A 85 -8.67 11.02 2.11
CA ILE A 85 -7.29 11.52 1.96
C ILE A 85 -6.37 10.34 1.72
N ILE A 86 -5.70 10.32 0.58
CA ILE A 86 -4.62 9.38 0.28
C ILE A 86 -3.31 10.05 0.66
N GLN A 87 -2.61 9.50 1.65
CA GLN A 87 -1.29 9.94 2.11
C GLN A 87 -0.23 9.02 1.51
N PHE A 88 0.78 9.64 0.90
CA PHE A 88 1.80 8.93 0.16
C PHE A 88 3.19 9.52 0.36
N ASP A 89 4.21 8.68 0.44
CA ASP A 89 5.58 9.08 0.80
C ASP A 89 6.53 9.20 -0.40
N ASN A 90 6.03 9.03 -1.63
CA ASN A 90 6.77 9.29 -2.85
C ASN A 90 6.16 10.46 -3.64
N LEU A 91 6.88 11.60 -3.61
CA LEU A 91 6.48 12.85 -4.24
C LEU A 91 6.35 12.75 -5.77
N GLU A 92 7.18 11.94 -6.43
CA GLU A 92 7.15 11.77 -7.89
C GLU A 92 5.82 11.17 -8.33
N ILE A 93 5.33 10.16 -7.62
CA ILE A 93 4.03 9.54 -7.88
C ILE A 93 2.88 10.49 -7.57
N VAL A 94 2.98 11.29 -6.49
CA VAL A 94 1.98 12.32 -6.19
C VAL A 94 1.86 13.32 -7.34
N ILE A 95 2.98 13.79 -7.87
CA ILE A 95 3.02 14.70 -9.03
C ILE A 95 2.44 14.00 -10.27
N ALA A 96 2.87 12.77 -10.56
CA ALA A 96 2.45 12.03 -11.74
C ALA A 96 0.93 11.72 -11.74
N ILE A 97 0.34 11.43 -10.59
CA ILE A 97 -1.10 11.21 -10.47
C ILE A 97 -1.87 12.54 -10.57
N SER A 98 -1.34 13.61 -9.97
CA SER A 98 -2.00 14.92 -9.92
C SER A 98 -1.99 15.66 -11.26
N ASP A 99 -0.92 15.50 -12.06
CA ASP A 99 -0.80 16.16 -13.35
C ASP A 99 -1.45 15.33 -14.47
N ARG A 100 -2.72 15.68 -14.75
CA ARG A 100 -3.51 15.07 -15.84
C ARG A 100 -3.01 15.44 -17.25
N LYS A 101 -2.08 16.40 -17.37
CA LYS A 101 -1.54 16.91 -18.64
C LYS A 101 -0.17 16.31 -18.99
N LEU A 102 0.35 15.36 -18.20
CA LEU A 102 1.54 14.59 -18.56
C LEU A 102 1.23 13.71 -19.79
N GLU A 103 1.29 14.33 -20.97
CA GLU A 103 1.21 13.68 -22.27
C GLU A 103 2.57 13.05 -22.59
N GLY A 104 2.66 11.72 -22.49
CA GLY A 104 3.88 10.96 -22.72
C GLY A 104 3.77 9.48 -22.35
N SER A 105 4.92 8.82 -22.11
CA SER A 105 5.08 7.41 -21.67
C SER A 105 4.55 7.14 -20.24
N THR A 106 3.44 7.78 -19.86
CA THR A 106 2.76 7.60 -18.58
C THR A 106 2.24 6.17 -18.49
N SER A 107 2.68 5.45 -17.45
CA SER A 107 2.28 4.06 -17.16
C SER A 107 0.75 3.88 -17.27
N ASN A 108 0.32 2.77 -17.88
CA ASN A 108 -1.11 2.40 -17.93
C ASN A 108 -1.74 2.35 -16.54
N LEU A 109 -0.95 2.05 -15.50
CA LEU A 109 -1.40 2.03 -14.11
C LEU A 109 -1.69 3.45 -13.58
N ILE A 110 -0.84 4.43 -13.90
CA ILE A 110 -1.10 5.84 -13.57
C ILE A 110 -2.38 6.33 -14.25
N LYS A 111 -2.53 6.04 -15.56
CA LYS A 111 -3.75 6.41 -16.30
C LYS A 111 -4.99 5.78 -15.67
N ARG A 112 -4.90 4.51 -15.26
CA ARG A 112 -6.00 3.81 -14.59
C ARG A 112 -6.37 4.46 -13.26
N ILE A 113 -5.39 4.80 -12.43
CA ILE A 113 -5.59 5.50 -11.15
C ILE A 113 -6.22 6.88 -11.40
N GLN A 114 -5.67 7.66 -12.34
CA GLN A 114 -6.22 8.97 -12.71
C GLN A 114 -7.68 8.88 -13.17
N GLN A 115 -8.04 7.87 -13.98
CA GLN A 115 -9.42 7.65 -14.42
C GLN A 115 -10.37 7.29 -13.28
N ILE A 116 -9.92 6.49 -12.31
CA ILE A 116 -10.71 6.14 -11.13
C ILE A 116 -10.92 7.40 -10.28
N LEU A 117 -9.85 8.11 -9.95
CA LEU A 117 -9.90 9.34 -9.16
C LEU A 117 -10.67 10.47 -9.86
N ALA A 118 -10.71 10.50 -11.20
CA ALA A 118 -11.51 11.48 -11.94
C ALA A 118 -13.02 11.32 -11.75
N LYS A 119 -13.49 10.13 -11.34
CA LYS A 119 -14.91 9.87 -11.06
C LYS A 119 -15.31 10.19 -9.62
N GLU A 120 -14.36 10.62 -8.81
CA GLU A 120 -14.54 10.82 -7.37
C GLU A 120 -14.64 12.30 -7.09
N GLU A 121 -15.73 12.72 -6.46
CA GLU A 121 -15.95 14.14 -6.15
C GLU A 121 -15.13 14.61 -4.93
N LYS A 122 -14.76 13.68 -4.04
CA LYS A 122 -14.22 14.03 -2.71
C LYS A 122 -12.97 13.21 -2.35
N TRP A 123 -11.89 13.39 -3.09
CA TRP A 123 -10.58 12.84 -2.72
C TRP A 123 -9.50 13.92 -2.64
N LEU A 124 -8.46 13.64 -1.88
CA LEU A 124 -7.24 14.45 -1.81
C LEU A 124 -6.04 13.51 -1.77
N LEU A 125 -5.09 13.68 -2.69
CA LEU A 125 -3.77 13.05 -2.61
C LEU A 125 -2.78 14.03 -1.96
N ARG A 126 -2.03 13.56 -0.97
CA ARG A 126 -1.08 14.38 -0.21
C ARG A 126 0.22 13.63 0.00
N TYR A 127 1.33 14.32 -0.24
CA TYR A 127 2.65 13.86 0.16
C TYR A 127 2.83 13.94 1.69
N VAL A 128 3.33 12.87 2.31
CA VAL A 128 3.68 12.80 3.74
C VAL A 128 5.03 12.07 3.90
N PRO A 129 6.01 12.63 4.63
CA PRO A 129 7.27 11.95 4.90
C PRO A 129 7.08 10.57 5.58
N ASN A 130 7.91 9.59 5.21
CA ASN A 130 7.79 8.17 5.57
C ASN A 130 7.89 7.88 7.10
N GLU A 131 8.35 8.81 7.93
CA GLU A 131 8.54 8.60 9.38
C GLU A 131 7.26 8.12 10.11
N ASP A 132 6.10 8.39 9.50
CA ASP A 132 4.76 8.09 9.99
C ASP A 132 4.14 6.76 9.47
N ASN A 133 4.88 5.96 8.68
CA ASN A 133 4.37 4.79 7.95
C ASN A 133 4.82 3.42 8.51
N LYS A 134 5.30 3.37 9.76
CA LYS A 134 5.83 2.13 10.37
C LYS A 134 4.87 0.93 10.30
N PHE A 135 3.58 1.14 10.60
CA PHE A 135 2.56 0.09 10.51
C PHE A 135 2.38 -0.43 9.09
N VAL A 136 2.41 0.47 8.11
CA VAL A 136 2.22 0.12 6.70
C VAL A 136 3.41 -0.75 6.24
N TYR A 137 4.63 -0.31 6.51
CA TYR A 137 5.83 -1.09 6.17
C TYR A 137 5.86 -2.48 6.85
N ALA A 138 5.46 -2.56 8.12
CA ALA A 138 5.35 -3.82 8.82
C ALA A 138 4.28 -4.74 8.22
N LEU A 139 3.13 -4.18 7.82
CA LEU A 139 2.05 -4.92 7.19
C LEU A 139 2.46 -5.47 5.81
N ALA A 140 3.20 -4.70 5.01
CA ALA A 140 3.76 -5.20 3.74
C ALA A 140 4.72 -6.39 3.95
N LYS A 141 5.50 -6.40 5.04
CA LYS A 141 6.39 -7.53 5.37
C LYS A 141 5.64 -8.82 5.73
N MET A 142 4.39 -8.71 6.13
CA MET A 142 3.54 -9.85 6.46
C MET A 142 2.87 -10.47 5.22
N ALA A 143 3.01 -9.86 4.03
CA ALA A 143 2.40 -10.39 2.83
C ALA A 143 2.98 -11.78 2.46
N PRO A 144 2.14 -12.80 2.22
CA PRO A 144 2.62 -14.14 1.89
C PRO A 144 3.27 -14.16 0.51
N SER A 145 4.51 -14.66 0.40
CA SER A 145 5.29 -14.63 -0.85
C SER A 145 4.86 -15.63 -1.92
N ASN A 146 3.79 -16.39 -1.67
CA ASN A 146 3.26 -17.42 -2.55
C ASN A 146 1.84 -17.12 -3.04
N ASP A 147 1.24 -16.00 -2.63
CA ASP A 147 -0.14 -15.65 -2.94
C ASP A 147 -0.28 -14.16 -3.27
N GLU A 148 -0.79 -13.86 -4.46
CA GLU A 148 -1.02 -12.49 -4.93
C GLU A 148 -2.42 -11.97 -4.59
N GLU A 149 -3.18 -12.66 -3.75
CA GLU A 149 -4.45 -12.16 -3.22
C GLU A 149 -4.27 -11.00 -2.22
N VAL A 150 -5.23 -10.09 -2.21
CA VAL A 150 -5.28 -8.99 -1.23
C VAL A 150 -5.81 -9.54 0.09
N LEU A 151 -4.99 -9.50 1.13
CA LEU A 151 -5.41 -9.85 2.49
C LEU A 151 -5.88 -8.60 3.22
N MET A 152 -6.95 -8.76 4.01
CA MET A 152 -7.64 -7.70 4.73
C MET A 152 -7.53 -7.91 6.23
N PHE A 153 -7.37 -6.83 6.99
CA PHE A 153 -7.16 -6.86 8.44
C PHE A 153 -8.10 -5.86 9.13
N ASP A 154 -9.23 -6.33 9.63
CA ASP A 154 -10.22 -5.48 10.33
C ASP A 154 -9.68 -4.93 11.66
N GLU A 155 -8.70 -5.61 12.25
CA GLU A 155 -7.98 -5.18 13.45
C GLU A 155 -6.47 -5.12 13.17
N THR A 156 -5.74 -4.33 13.96
CA THR A 156 -4.27 -4.32 13.90
C THR A 156 -3.72 -5.70 14.28
N PRO A 157 -2.96 -6.37 13.39
CA PRO A 157 -2.39 -7.69 13.68
C PRO A 157 -1.48 -7.68 14.92
N ILE A 158 -1.52 -8.76 15.70
CA ILE A 158 -0.78 -8.90 16.96
C ILE A 158 0.73 -8.68 16.73
N GLU A 159 1.22 -9.14 15.58
CA GLU A 159 2.63 -9.02 15.15
C GLU A 159 3.10 -7.57 15.05
N ILE A 160 2.20 -6.62 14.81
CA ILE A 160 2.53 -5.21 14.59
C ILE A 160 1.96 -4.27 15.66
N GLN A 161 1.21 -4.77 16.64
CA GLN A 161 0.65 -3.98 17.75
C GLN A 161 1.73 -3.28 18.60
N GLY A 162 2.94 -3.83 18.67
CA GLY A 162 4.07 -3.30 19.44
C GLY A 162 4.95 -2.26 18.73
N ILE A 163 4.57 -1.78 17.54
CA ILE A 163 5.42 -0.91 16.69
C ILE A 163 5.39 0.59 17.10
N LEU A 164 4.71 0.91 18.20
CA LEU A 164 4.62 2.28 18.76
C LEU A 164 5.90 2.71 19.48
#